data_AF-A0A820MYC6-F1
#
_entry.id   AF-A0A820MYC6-F1
#
_cell.length_a   1.000
_cell.length_b   1.000
_cell.length_c   1.000
_cell.angle_alpha   90.00
_cell.angle_beta   90.00
_cell.angle_gamma   90.00
#
_symmetry.space_group_name_H-M   'P 1'
#
loop_
_entity.id
_entity.type
_entity.pdbx_description
1 polymer ?
#
loop_
_entity_poly.entity_id
_entity_poly.type
_entity_poly.pdbx_seq_one_letter_code
_entity_poly.pdbx_strand_id
1 'polypeptide(L)'
;EWMWQSNPNPFSESEPATWSHYSDLENLIIEEAFQDKQPQAQLDDHFTDFKSNLQISNTDDYKQRPIKRVVRKREDKHLREARFMDLPVSYGRSFGGEYGWISPFVIEVRRDLKLEPNDLPSNNPSLIPILVEKAAEGIIEEGTSVRKKCEA
;
A
#
# COMPACT_ATOMS: atom_id res chain seq x y z
N GLU A 1 6.69 11.22 7.35
CA GLU A 1 7.04 9.89 6.81
C GLU A 1 7.91 9.17 7.81
N TRP A 2 7.64 7.90 8.03
CA TRP A 2 8.44 7.03 8.87
C TRP A 2 9.46 6.28 8.01
N MET A 3 10.60 6.00 8.61
CA MET A 3 11.71 5.28 7.98
C MET A 3 12.33 4.31 8.98
N TRP A 4 12.90 3.23 8.48
CA TRP A 4 13.61 2.22 9.26
C TRP A 4 15.03 2.03 8.73
N GLN A 5 15.96 1.64 9.61
CA GLN A 5 17.36 1.46 9.22
C GLN A 5 17.57 0.09 8.58
N SER A 6 17.93 0.10 7.29
CA SER A 6 17.96 -1.10 6.44
C SER A 6 19.31 -1.79 6.34
N ASN A 7 20.33 -1.29 7.05
CA ASN A 7 21.63 -1.92 7.12
C ASN A 7 21.53 -3.39 7.60
N PRO A 8 22.43 -4.29 7.17
CA PRO A 8 22.52 -5.64 7.71
C PRO A 8 22.78 -5.64 9.23
N ASN A 9 23.67 -4.75 9.69
CA ASN A 9 23.87 -4.47 11.10
C ASN A 9 23.37 -3.05 11.44
N PRO A 10 22.13 -2.90 11.92
CA PRO A 10 21.53 -1.59 12.16
C PRO A 10 22.17 -0.84 13.33
N PHE A 11 22.91 -1.51 14.21
CA PHE A 11 23.54 -0.90 15.39
C PHE A 11 25.06 -0.71 15.24
N SER A 12 25.61 -0.95 14.05
CA SER A 12 27.03 -0.72 13.80
C SER A 12 27.35 0.78 13.75
N GLU A 13 28.34 1.23 14.52
CA GLU A 13 28.85 2.61 14.45
C GLU A 13 29.82 2.81 13.27
N SER A 14 30.34 1.72 12.69
CA SER A 14 31.34 1.80 11.62
C SER A 14 30.74 1.97 10.22
N GLU A 15 29.46 1.67 10.06
CA GLU A 15 28.77 1.72 8.77
C GLU A 15 27.83 2.93 8.69
N PRO A 16 27.75 3.62 7.54
CA PRO A 16 26.79 4.70 7.37
C PRO A 16 25.35 4.15 7.46
N ALA A 17 24.49 4.85 8.20
CA ALA A 17 23.10 4.47 8.35
C ALA A 17 22.32 4.66 7.04
N THR A 18 21.89 3.55 6.43
CA THR A 18 20.98 3.54 5.29
C THR A 18 19.56 3.44 5.81
N TRP A 19 18.70 4.34 5.34
CA TRP A 19 17.31 4.42 5.77
C TRP A 19 16.39 4.08 4.62
N SER A 20 15.51 3.11 4.84
CA SER A 20 14.48 2.71 3.90
C SER A 20 13.11 3.24 4.34
N HIS A 21 12.25 3.44 3.37
CA HIS A 21 10.88 3.89 3.59
C HIS A 21 9.98 2.70 3.94
N TYR A 22 9.05 2.91 4.86
CA TYR A 22 7.86 2.07 4.93
C TYR A 22 7.00 2.26 3.68
N SER A 23 6.18 1.28 3.35
CA SER A 23 5.14 1.44 2.34
C SER A 23 4.16 2.54 2.74
N ASP A 24 3.37 3.05 1.79
CA ASP A 24 2.39 4.10 2.07
C ASP A 24 1.37 3.68 3.13
N LEU A 25 0.96 2.41 3.12
CA LEU A 25 -0.03 1.88 4.04
C LEU A 25 0.55 1.66 5.44
N GLU A 26 1.72 1.05 5.54
CA GLU A 26 2.44 0.95 6.82
C GLU A 26 2.69 2.34 7.42
N ASN A 27 3.09 3.32 6.60
CA ASN A 27 3.25 4.71 7.05
C ASN A 27 1.95 5.29 7.60
N LEU A 28 0.80 5.03 6.98
CA LEU A 28 -0.50 5.48 7.46
C LEU A 28 -0.83 4.85 8.81
N ILE A 29 -0.67 3.54 8.94
CA ILE A 29 -0.92 2.79 10.18
C ILE A 29 -0.02 3.30 11.32
N ILE A 30 1.28 3.46 11.06
CA ILE A 30 2.24 3.96 12.05
C ILE A 30 1.91 5.41 12.43
N GLU A 31 1.61 6.28 11.46
CA GLU A 31 1.29 7.68 11.74
C GLU A 31 -0.02 7.82 12.52
N GLU A 32 -1.07 7.06 12.19
CA GLU A 32 -2.33 7.04 12.92
C GLU A 32 -2.13 6.62 14.38
N ALA A 33 -1.46 5.49 14.62
CA ALA A 33 -1.15 5.03 15.96
C ALA A 33 -0.32 6.05 16.77
N PHE A 34 0.61 6.75 16.11
CA PHE A 34 1.41 7.80 16.74
C PHE A 34 0.56 9.03 17.11
N GLN A 35 -0.33 9.48 16.23
CA GLN A 35 -1.24 10.61 16.50
C GLN A 35 -2.21 10.30 17.64
N ASP A 36 -2.67 9.04 17.70
CA ASP A 36 -3.54 8.53 18.76
C ASP A 36 -2.80 8.25 20.08
N LYS A 37 -1.48 8.51 20.12
CA LYS A 37 -0.62 8.29 21.30
C LYS A 37 -0.62 6.84 21.78
N GLN A 38 -0.82 5.89 20.87
CA GLN A 38 -0.62 4.48 21.17
C GLN A 38 0.86 4.24 21.50
N PRO A 39 1.19 3.26 22.36
CA PRO A 39 2.58 2.94 22.67
C PRO A 39 3.30 2.28 21.48
N GLN A 40 2.55 1.59 20.62
CA GLN A 40 3.08 0.85 19.47
C GLN A 40 2.12 0.88 18.28
N ALA A 41 2.65 0.68 17.08
CA ALA A 41 1.88 0.38 15.87
C ALA A 41 2.09 -1.08 15.45
N GLN A 42 1.00 -1.83 15.25
CA GLN A 42 1.06 -3.22 14.83
C GLN A 42 1.04 -3.31 13.30
N LEU A 43 2.03 -4.00 12.73
CA LEU A 43 2.10 -4.36 11.31
C LEU A 43 2.15 -5.88 11.18
N ASP A 44 2.06 -6.40 9.95
CA ASP A 44 1.88 -7.84 9.73
C ASP A 44 3.13 -8.65 10.17
N ASP A 45 4.32 -8.21 9.77
CA ASP A 45 5.58 -8.94 10.04
C ASP A 45 6.35 -8.43 11.27
N HIS A 46 5.98 -7.25 11.76
CA HIS A 46 6.69 -6.56 12.83
C HIS A 46 5.77 -5.56 13.54
N PHE A 47 6.21 -5.00 14.65
CA PHE A 47 5.56 -3.86 15.28
C PHE A 47 6.57 -2.73 15.52
N THR A 48 6.06 -1.53 15.64
CA THR A 48 6.84 -0.33 15.88
C THR A 48 6.61 0.15 17.31
N ASP A 49 7.63 0.12 18.16
CA ASP A 49 7.60 0.68 19.51
C ASP A 49 8.08 2.14 19.48
N PHE A 50 7.17 3.06 19.78
CA PHE A 50 7.45 4.49 19.76
C PHE A 50 8.29 4.97 20.95
N LYS A 51 8.30 4.22 22.06
CA LYS A 51 9.06 4.58 23.25
C LYS A 51 10.55 4.34 23.03
N SER A 52 10.89 3.19 22.46
CA SER A 52 12.27 2.83 22.13
C SER A 52 12.72 3.32 20.75
N ASN A 53 11.79 3.76 19.90
CA ASN A 53 12.04 4.05 18.48
C ASN A 53 12.64 2.85 17.75
N LEU A 54 12.04 1.67 17.96
CA LEU A 54 12.46 0.42 17.34
C LEU A 54 11.31 -0.24 16.58
N GLN A 55 11.66 -0.79 15.43
CA GLN A 55 10.91 -1.83 14.74
C GLN A 55 11.37 -3.18 15.27
N ILE A 56 10.44 -4.04 15.69
CA ILE A 56 10.74 -5.36 16.25
C ILE A 56 9.94 -6.41 15.47
N SER A 57 10.60 -7.46 14.97
CA SER A 57 9.90 -8.53 14.24
C SER A 57 8.92 -9.27 15.14
N ASN A 58 7.74 -9.59 14.61
CA ASN A 58 6.73 -10.39 15.30
C ASN A 58 7.18 -11.85 15.52
N THR A 59 8.24 -12.29 14.83
CA THR A 59 8.73 -13.69 14.86
C THR A 59 10.05 -13.85 15.62
N ASP A 60 10.81 -12.78 15.78
CA ASP A 60 12.17 -12.82 16.33
C ASP A 60 12.50 -11.49 17.02
N ASP A 61 12.41 -11.50 18.35
CA ASP A 61 12.65 -10.32 19.18
C ASP A 61 14.09 -9.78 19.07
N TYR A 62 15.04 -10.58 18.55
CA TYR A 62 16.42 -10.12 18.32
C TYR A 62 16.55 -9.33 17.01
N LYS A 63 15.60 -9.46 16.08
CA LYS A 63 15.56 -8.67 14.85
C LYS A 63 14.91 -7.32 15.12
N GLN A 64 15.72 -6.41 15.63
CA GLN A 64 15.34 -5.04 15.93
C GLN A 64 16.02 -4.07 14.98
N ARG A 65 15.31 -3.02 14.58
CA ARG A 65 15.83 -1.97 13.70
C ARG A 65 15.41 -0.60 14.21
N PRO A 66 16.32 0.39 14.31
CA PRO A 66 15.96 1.77 14.60
C PRO A 66 14.97 2.34 13.60
N ILE A 67 14.03 3.12 14.09
CA ILE A 67 13.08 3.89 13.29
C ILE A 67 13.23 5.38 13.54
N LYS A 68 12.79 6.18 12.57
CA LYS A 68 12.68 7.63 12.73
C LYS A 68 11.50 8.19 11.96
N ARG A 69 10.93 9.27 12.50
CA ARG A 69 9.93 10.08 11.81
C ARG A 69 10.60 11.29 11.17
N VAL A 70 10.42 11.45 9.87
CA VAL A 70 10.88 12.61 9.09
C VAL A 70 9.67 13.46 8.70
N VAL A 71 9.63 14.70 9.17
CA VAL A 71 8.62 15.68 8.75
C VAL A 71 9.12 16.35 7.47
N ARG A 72 8.53 15.99 6.33
CA ARG A 72 8.88 16.56 5.03
C ARG A 72 7.98 17.73 4.68
N LYS A 73 8.51 18.70 3.94
CA LYS A 73 7.70 19.74 3.29
C LYS A 73 7.01 19.14 2.07
N ARG A 74 5.92 19.76 1.60
CA ARG A 74 5.08 19.25 0.50
C ARG A 74 5.88 18.97 -0.79
N GLU A 75 6.94 19.73 -1.00
CA GLU A 75 7.84 19.65 -2.16
C GLU A 75 8.76 18.41 -2.12
N ASP A 76 9.02 17.85 -0.93
CA ASP A 76 9.95 16.73 -0.72
C ASP A 76 9.24 15.37 -0.58
N LYS A 77 7.93 15.31 -0.83
CA LYS A 77 7.14 14.09 -0.62
C LYS A 77 7.65 13.00 -1.55
N HIS A 78 8.05 11.86 -0.97
CA HIS A 78 8.47 10.72 -1.79
C HIS A 78 7.25 10.22 -2.58
N LEU A 79 7.34 10.24 -3.90
CA LEU A 79 6.31 9.67 -4.76
C LEU A 79 6.70 8.24 -5.07
N ARG A 80 5.76 7.30 -4.92
CA ARG A 80 5.97 5.88 -5.22
C ARG A 80 6.37 5.73 -6.69
N GLU A 81 7.61 5.30 -6.94
CA GLU A 81 8.14 5.09 -8.31
C GLU A 81 7.27 4.14 -9.13
N ALA A 82 6.69 3.12 -8.48
CA ALA A 82 5.77 2.17 -9.13
C ALA A 82 4.50 2.82 -9.72
N ARG A 83 4.11 4.04 -9.32
CA ARG A 83 3.02 4.79 -9.98
C ARG A 83 3.42 5.38 -11.33
N PHE A 84 4.72 5.47 -11.58
CA PHE A 84 5.33 6.00 -12.79
C PHE A 84 6.03 4.91 -13.61
N MET A 85 6.04 3.67 -13.11
CA MET A 85 6.45 2.51 -13.86
C MET A 85 5.26 2.07 -14.71
N ASP A 86 5.44 2.01 -16.02
CA ASP A 86 4.49 1.40 -16.93
C ASP A 86 4.32 -0.07 -16.53
N LEU A 87 3.31 -0.39 -15.71
CA LEU A 87 2.87 -1.77 -15.52
C LEU A 87 2.10 -2.14 -16.79
N PRO A 88 2.66 -2.97 -17.69
CA PRO A 88 1.93 -3.35 -18.88
C PRO A 88 0.73 -4.21 -18.44
N VAL A 89 -0.47 -3.66 -18.57
CA VAL A 89 -1.73 -4.43 -18.47
C VAL A 89 -1.78 -5.50 -19.59
N SER A 90 -0.85 -5.50 -20.54
CA SER A 90 -0.49 -6.62 -21.40
C SER A 90 0.80 -6.28 -22.16
N TYR A 91 1.68 -7.26 -22.38
CA TYR A 91 2.84 -7.10 -23.27
C TYR A 91 2.33 -6.71 -24.67
N GLY A 92 2.64 -5.49 -25.13
CA GLY A 92 2.42 -5.06 -26.51
C GLY A 92 1.22 -4.14 -26.80
N ARG A 93 0.52 -3.58 -25.80
CA ARG A 93 -0.50 -2.55 -26.04
C ARG A 93 -0.12 -1.18 -25.47
N SER A 94 -0.04 -0.18 -26.35
CA SER A 94 0.15 1.22 -25.98
C SER A 94 -1.12 1.83 -25.38
N PHE A 95 -0.97 2.59 -24.28
CA PHE A 95 -2.07 3.34 -23.64
C PHE A 95 -2.61 4.49 -24.51
N GLY A 96 -1.83 4.97 -25.48
CA GLY A 96 -2.21 6.08 -26.34
C GLY A 96 -2.95 5.63 -27.60
N GLY A 97 -4.28 5.72 -27.59
CA GLY A 97 -5.07 5.88 -28.83
C GLY A 97 -5.83 4.66 -29.38
N GLU A 98 -5.68 3.46 -28.81
CA GLU A 98 -6.40 2.26 -29.32
C GLU A 98 -7.69 1.93 -28.57
N TYR A 99 -7.83 2.43 -27.34
CA TYR A 99 -9.09 2.36 -26.63
C TYR A 99 -9.88 3.60 -27.02
N GLY A 100 -11.10 3.42 -27.55
CA GLY A 100 -11.99 4.54 -27.85
C GLY A 100 -12.35 5.36 -26.61
N TRP A 101 -13.50 6.02 -26.60
CA TRP A 101 -13.96 6.82 -25.44
C TRP A 101 -14.12 6.04 -24.12
N ILE A 102 -13.97 4.71 -24.14
CA ILE A 102 -14.19 3.82 -22.99
C ILE A 102 -12.88 3.14 -22.61
N SER A 103 -12.49 3.30 -21.35
CA SER A 103 -11.28 2.68 -20.78
C SER A 103 -11.32 1.15 -20.84
N PRO A 104 -10.21 0.47 -21.18
CA PRO A 104 -10.10 -1.00 -21.14
C PRO A 104 -10.49 -1.58 -19.79
N PHE A 105 -10.17 -0.88 -18.71
CA PHE A 105 -10.57 -1.28 -17.36
C PHE A 105 -12.09 -1.45 -17.25
N VAL A 106 -12.86 -0.53 -17.83
CA VAL A 106 -14.33 -0.59 -17.82
C VAL A 106 -14.83 -1.80 -18.62
N ILE A 107 -14.16 -2.14 -19.73
CA ILE A 107 -14.51 -3.30 -20.56
C ILE A 107 -14.26 -4.60 -19.79
N GLU A 108 -13.10 -4.73 -19.15
CA GLU A 108 -12.72 -5.92 -18.37
C GLU A 108 -13.63 -6.11 -17.15
N VAL A 109 -13.88 -5.05 -16.37
CA VAL A 109 -14.80 -5.10 -15.22
C VAL A 109 -16.21 -5.50 -15.65
N ARG A 110 -16.71 -4.95 -16.77
CA ARG A 110 -18.02 -5.32 -17.32
C ARG A 110 -18.08 -6.81 -17.65
N ARG A 111 -17.01 -7.34 -18.26
CA ARG A 111 -16.92 -8.76 -18.64
C ARG A 111 -16.90 -9.67 -17.42
N ASP A 112 -16.05 -9.37 -16.44
CA ASP A 112 -15.86 -10.21 -15.27
C ASP A 112 -17.10 -10.23 -14.37
N LEU A 113 -17.78 -9.08 -14.23
CA LEU A 113 -19.03 -8.96 -13.49
C LEU A 113 -20.27 -9.32 -14.32
N LYS A 114 -20.10 -9.71 -15.58
CA LYS A 114 -21.18 -10.10 -16.52
C LYS A 114 -22.30 -9.06 -16.61
N LEU A 115 -21.93 -7.78 -16.67
CA LEU A 115 -22.87 -6.67 -16.76
C LEU A 115 -23.24 -6.40 -18.22
N GLU A 116 -24.52 -6.17 -18.48
CA GLU A 116 -24.96 -5.65 -19.78
C GLU A 116 -24.73 -4.14 -19.87
N PRO A 117 -24.68 -3.53 -21.07
CA PRO A 117 -24.49 -2.09 -21.23
C PRO A 117 -25.52 -1.21 -20.47
N ASN A 118 -26.74 -1.73 -20.30
CA ASN A 118 -27.80 -1.04 -19.56
C ASN A 118 -27.65 -1.16 -18.04
N ASP A 119 -26.86 -2.14 -17.58
CA ASP A 119 -26.56 -2.39 -16.17
C ASP A 119 -25.30 -1.64 -15.71
N LEU A 120 -24.76 -0.74 -16.56
CA LEU A 120 -23.67 0.12 -16.14
C LEU A 120 -24.15 1.13 -15.08
N PRO A 121 -23.32 1.51 -14.10
CA PRO A 121 -23.69 2.46 -13.05
C PRO A 121 -24.21 3.81 -13.55
N SER A 122 -23.78 4.22 -14.74
CA SER A 122 -24.27 5.43 -15.41
C SER A 122 -25.76 5.37 -15.74
N ASN A 123 -26.28 4.17 -15.99
CA ASN A 123 -27.66 3.91 -16.40
C ASN A 123 -28.49 3.29 -15.28
N ASN A 124 -27.85 2.57 -14.34
CA ASN A 124 -28.48 1.95 -13.19
C ASN A 124 -27.69 2.22 -11.90
N PRO A 125 -27.94 3.37 -11.22
CA PRO A 125 -27.25 3.72 -9.99
C PRO A 125 -27.46 2.74 -8.83
N SER A 126 -28.52 1.93 -8.87
CA SER A 126 -28.82 0.95 -7.82
C SER A 126 -27.80 -0.18 -7.73
N LEU A 127 -26.98 -0.37 -8.77
CA LEU A 127 -25.90 -1.36 -8.80
C LEU A 127 -24.61 -0.87 -8.14
N ILE A 128 -24.47 0.43 -7.87
CA ILE A 128 -23.25 1.00 -7.27
C ILE A 128 -22.89 0.32 -5.94
N PRO A 129 -23.82 0.12 -4.98
CA PRO A 129 -23.49 -0.55 -3.72
C PRO A 129 -22.94 -1.97 -3.93
N ILE A 130 -23.52 -2.73 -4.86
CA ILE A 130 -23.10 -4.10 -5.18
C ILE A 130 -21.69 -4.11 -5.77
N LEU A 131 -21.38 -3.16 -6.65
CA LEU A 131 -20.04 -3.02 -7.22
C LEU A 131 -18.99 -2.65 -6.17
N VAL A 132 -19.35 -1.75 -5.25
CA VAL A 132 -18.46 -1.36 -4.14
C VAL A 132 -18.21 -2.56 -3.24
N GLU A 133 -19.24 -3.34 -2.91
CA GLU A 133 -19.10 -4.55 -2.10
C GLU A 133 -18.22 -5.60 -2.80
N LYS A 134 -18.47 -5.88 -4.09
CA LYS A 134 -17.64 -6.80 -4.88
C LYS A 134 -16.18 -6.35 -5.00
N ALA A 135 -15.95 -5.04 -5.14
CA ALA A 135 -14.60 -4.49 -5.16
C ALA A 135 -13.91 -4.64 -3.78
N ALA A 136 -14.63 -4.38 -2.70
CA ALA A 136 -14.11 -4.58 -1.34
C ALA A 136 -13.79 -6.06 -1.08
N GLU A 137 -14.67 -6.98 -1.48
CA GLU A 137 -14.42 -8.43 -1.41
C GLU A 137 -13.15 -8.81 -2.18
N GLY A 138 -12.97 -8.30 -3.40
CA GLY A 138 -11.79 -8.57 -4.21
C GLY A 138 -10.50 -8.06 -3.58
N ILE A 139 -10.52 -6.87 -2.98
CA ILE A 139 -9.38 -6.30 -2.24
C ILE A 139 -9.04 -7.17 -1.02
N ILE A 140 -10.05 -7.60 -0.27
CA ILE A 140 -9.87 -8.48 0.88
C ILE A 140 -9.30 -9.83 0.45
N GLU A 141 -9.85 -10.43 -0.62
CA GLU A 141 -9.38 -11.71 -1.16
C GLU A 141 -7.92 -11.61 -1.63
N GLU A 142 -7.58 -10.57 -2.39
CA GLU A 142 -6.21 -10.30 -2.80
C GLU A 142 -5.29 -10.14 -1.58
N GLY A 143 -5.70 -9.35 -0.58
CA GLY A 143 -4.98 -9.18 0.68
C GLY A 143 -4.69 -10.50 1.39
N THR A 144 -5.70 -11.37 1.51
CA THR A 144 -5.52 -12.71 2.10
C THR A 144 -4.56 -13.58 1.29
N SER A 145 -4.59 -13.49 -0.04
CA SER A 145 -3.71 -14.25 -0.92
C SER A 145 -2.23 -13.83 -0.77
N VAL A 146 -1.98 -12.54 -0.50
CA VAL A 146 -0.66 -11.97 -0.26
C VAL A 146 -0.20 -12.16 1.20
N ARG A 147 -1.02 -12.81 2.04
CA ARG A 147 -0.78 -13.07 3.47
C ARG A 147 -0.62 -11.80 4.31
N LYS A 148 -1.17 -10.68 3.86
CA LYS A 148 -1.22 -9.42 4.60
C LYS A 148 -2.61 -9.27 5.23
N LYS A 149 -2.68 -8.96 6.53
CA LYS A 149 -3.94 -8.85 7.29
C LYS A 149 -4.20 -7.42 7.76
N CYS A 150 -3.16 -6.75 8.22
CA CYS A 150 -3.20 -5.35 8.63
C CYS A 150 -2.98 -4.41 7.44
N GLU A 151 -2.22 -4.85 6.44
CA GLU A 151 -1.82 -4.07 5.28
C GLU A 151 -2.63 -4.40 4.00
N ALA A 152 -3.80 -5.02 4.16
CA ALA A 152 -4.73 -5.38 3.10
C ALA A 152 -5.92 -4.41 3.03
#